data_AF-A0AA97E2J6-F1
#
_entry.id   AF-A0AA97E2J6-F1
#
_cell.length_a   1.000
_cell.length_b   1.000
_cell.length_c   1.000
_cell.angle_alpha   90.00
_cell.angle_beta   90.00
_cell.angle_gamma   90.00
#
_symmetry.space_group_name_H-M   'P 1'
#
loop_
_entity.id
_entity.type
_entity.pdbx_description
1 polymer ?
#
loop_
_entity_poly.entity_id
_entity_poly.type
_entity_poly.pdbx_seq_one_letter_code
_entity_poly.pdbx_strand_id
1 'polypeptide(L)'
;MFLFALPFAIWLGDSGLERAVLILSVGLVLIVETLNSSVEAIVDRISHEHHELSGRAKDLGSAAVMLALILAGIVWLVILLG
;
A
#
# COMPACT_ATOMS: atom_id res chain seq x y z
N MET A 1 -0.09 10.13 1.59
CA MET A 1 1.20 9.39 1.56
C MET A 1 1.99 9.65 0.28
N PHE A 2 1.46 9.29 -0.89
CA PHE A 2 2.19 9.40 -2.16
C PHE A 2 2.65 10.82 -2.53
N LEU A 3 1.79 11.83 -2.33
CA LEU A 3 2.15 13.24 -2.58
C LEU A 3 3.35 13.71 -1.75
N PHE A 4 3.50 13.19 -0.53
CA PHE A 4 4.64 13.51 0.33
C PHE A 4 5.85 12.66 -0.02
N ALA A 5 5.66 11.37 -0.27
CA ALA A 5 6.76 10.46 -0.59
C ALA A 5 7.47 10.78 -1.90
N LEU A 6 6.77 11.33 -2.90
CA LEU A 6 7.34 11.57 -4.23
C LEU A 6 8.48 12.61 -4.24
N PRO A 7 8.32 13.82 -3.64
CA PRO A 7 9.45 14.74 -3.47
C PRO A 7 10.61 14.14 -2.68
N PHE A 8 10.33 13.42 -1.58
CA PHE A 8 11.38 12.79 -0.77
C PHE A 8 12.11 11.68 -1.53
N ALA A 9 11.41 10.87 -2.32
CA ALA A 9 12.01 9.81 -3.12
C ALA A 9 12.98 10.39 -4.16
N ILE A 10 12.62 11.51 -4.80
CA ILE A 10 13.47 12.20 -5.77
C ILE A 10 14.67 12.86 -5.08
N TRP A 11 14.47 13.42 -3.90
CA TRP A 11 15.52 14.14 -3.17
C TRP A 11 16.53 13.21 -2.49
N LEU A 12 16.08 12.08 -1.93
CA LEU A 12 16.90 11.19 -1.12
C LEU A 12 17.52 10.01 -1.89
N GLY A 13 17.00 9.66 -3.07
CA GLY A 13 17.62 8.61 -3.90
C GLY A 13 18.84 9.13 -4.66
N ASP A 14 19.95 8.38 -4.60
CA ASP A 14 21.23 8.75 -5.22
C ASP A 14 21.28 8.36 -6.69
N SER A 15 20.60 7.27 -7.08
CA SER A 15 20.51 6.80 -8.45
C SER A 15 19.09 6.88 -9.04
N GLY A 16 18.99 6.89 -10.38
CA GLY A 16 17.69 6.81 -11.06
C GLY A 16 16.92 5.53 -10.71
N LEU A 17 17.63 4.43 -10.44
CA LEU A 17 17.03 3.17 -10.02
C LEU A 17 16.44 3.27 -8.61
N GLU A 18 17.20 3.79 -7.65
CA GLU A 18 16.71 4.00 -6.27
C GLU A 18 15.47 4.89 -6.24
N ARG A 19 15.49 6.01 -6.97
CA ARG A 19 14.31 6.90 -7.09
C ARG A 19 13.11 6.15 -7.65
N ALA A 20 13.30 5.37 -8.71
CA ALA A 20 12.23 4.56 -9.30
C ALA A 20 11.67 3.55 -8.29
N VAL A 21 12.54 2.85 -7.55
CA VAL A 21 12.14 1.85 -6.54
C VAL A 21 11.41 2.50 -5.36
N LEU A 22 11.89 3.65 -4.86
CA LEU A 22 11.22 4.42 -3.79
C LEU A 22 9.83 4.91 -4.23
N ILE A 23 9.67 5.36 -5.47
CA ILE A 23 8.38 5.80 -6.02
C ILE A 23 7.44 4.60 -6.21
N LEU A 24 7.95 3.50 -6.79
CA LEU A 24 7.16 2.30 -7.05
C LEU A 24 6.67 1.63 -5.76
N SER A 25 7.47 1.63 -4.70
CA SER A 25 7.07 1.01 -3.42
C SER A 25 5.86 1.73 -2.80
N VAL A 26 5.82 3.06 -2.85
CA VAL A 26 4.66 3.84 -2.37
C VAL A 26 3.48 3.76 -3.35
N GLY A 27 3.76 3.66 -4.65
CA GLY A 27 2.75 3.40 -5.68
C GLY A 27 2.04 2.06 -5.47
N LEU A 28 2.78 1.02 -5.07
CA LEU A 28 2.21 -0.29 -4.74
C LEU A 28 1.22 -0.20 -3.59
N VAL A 29 1.51 0.57 -2.53
CA VAL A 29 0.57 0.76 -1.42
C VAL A 29 -0.74 1.38 -1.93
N LEU A 30 -0.69 2.39 -2.80
CA LEU A 30 -1.91 2.98 -3.37
C LEU A 30 -2.72 1.98 -4.20
N ILE A 31 -2.04 1.14 -4.97
CA ILE A 31 -2.70 0.09 -5.75
C ILE A 31 -3.43 -0.87 -4.80
N VAL A 32 -2.74 -1.35 -3.75
CA VAL A 32 -3.31 -2.28 -2.77
C VAL A 32 -4.46 -1.65 -1.98
N GLU A 33 -4.34 -0.38 -1.57
CA GLU A 33 -5.41 0.38 -0.90
C GLU A 33 -6.66 0.51 -1.79
N THR A 34 -6.46 0.80 -3.08
CA THR A 34 -7.57 0.92 -4.04
C THR A 34 -8.25 -0.43 -4.28
N LEU A 35 -7.47 -1.50 -4.33
CA LEU A 35 -8.01 -2.87 -4.40
C LEU A 35 -8.76 -3.24 -3.12
N ASN A 36 -8.24 -2.91 -1.93
CA ASN A 36 -8.93 -3.12 -0.65
C ASN A 36 -10.28 -2.38 -0.63
N SER A 37 -10.29 -1.10 -0.99
CA SER A 37 -11.52 -0.29 -1.07
C SER A 37 -12.53 -0.88 -2.07
N SER A 38 -12.04 -1.47 -3.17
CA SER A 38 -12.90 -2.13 -4.16
C SER A 38 -13.54 -3.41 -3.60
N VAL A 39 -12.78 -4.20 -2.83
CA VAL A 39 -13.29 -5.39 -2.13
C VAL A 39 -14.32 -4.97 -1.07
N GLU A 40 -14.03 -3.96 -0.26
CA GLU A 40 -14.95 -3.41 0.74
C GLU A 40 -16.27 -2.97 0.09
N ALA A 41 -16.22 -2.22 -1.02
CA ALA A 41 -17.41 -1.79 -1.74
C ALA A 41 -18.25 -2.96 -2.27
N ILE A 42 -17.62 -4.04 -2.74
CA ILE A 42 -18.32 -5.26 -3.19
C ILE A 42 -18.96 -5.97 -2.00
N VAL A 43 -18.22 -6.12 -0.90
CA VAL A 43 -18.70 -6.78 0.32
C VAL A 43 -19.89 -6.02 0.92
N ASP A 44 -19.80 -4.69 1.01
CA ASP A 44 -20.86 -3.82 1.53
C ASP A 44 -22.11 -3.83 0.64
N ARG A 45 -21.94 -4.00 -0.68
CA ARG A 45 -23.07 -4.14 -1.60
C ARG A 45 -23.81 -5.47 -1.45
N ILE A 46 -23.11 -6.57 -1.15
CA ILE A 46 -23.68 -7.92 -1.13
C ILE A 46 -24.26 -8.28 0.26
N SER A 47 -23.71 -7.72 1.34
CA SER A 47 -24.03 -8.10 2.72
C SER A 47 -24.99 -7.11 3.38
N HIS A 48 -26.30 -7.38 3.35
CA HIS A 48 -27.27 -6.59 4.14
C HIS A 48 -27.29 -6.97 5.63
N GLU A 49 -26.82 -8.17 5.98
CA GLU A 49 -26.53 -8.59 7.37
C GLU A 49 -25.03 -8.90 7.49
N HIS A 50 -24.41 -8.60 8.63
CA HIS A 50 -22.99 -8.88 8.86
C HIS A 50 -22.75 -10.40 8.86
N HIS A 51 -22.22 -10.94 7.76
CA HIS A 51 -21.78 -12.32 7.66
C HIS A 51 -20.30 -12.46 8.08
N GLU A 52 -19.95 -13.54 8.78
CA GLU A 52 -18.56 -13.82 9.19
C GLU A 52 -17.57 -13.81 8.01
N LEU A 53 -18.00 -14.26 6.83
CA LEU A 53 -17.19 -14.24 5.61
C LEU A 53 -16.93 -12.82 5.09
N SER A 54 -17.90 -11.91 5.23
CA SER A 54 -17.77 -10.50 4.89
C SER A 54 -16.73 -9.81 5.78
N GLY A 55 -16.72 -10.12 7.08
CA GLY A 55 -15.69 -9.65 8.02
C GLY A 55 -14.30 -10.12 7.62
N ARG A 56 -14.13 -11.42 7.35
CA ARG A 56 -12.85 -11.98 6.90
C ARG A 56 -12.31 -11.35 5.62
N ALA A 57 -13.18 -11.03 4.67
CA ALA A 57 -12.75 -10.37 3.42
C ALA A 57 -12.16 -8.98 3.69
N LYS A 58 -12.76 -8.20 4.59
CA LYS A 58 -12.26 -6.87 5.00
C LYS A 58 -10.94 -6.97 5.77
N ASP A 59 -10.84 -7.93 6.68
CA ASP A 59 -9.62 -8.15 7.47
C ASP A 59 -8.42 -8.50 6.58
N LEU A 60 -8.63 -9.39 5.60
CA LEU A 60 -7.59 -9.78 4.65
C LEU A 60 -7.17 -8.62 3.74
N GLY A 61 -8.13 -7.82 3.28
CA GLY A 61 -7.83 -6.64 2.47
C GLY A 61 -7.02 -5.59 3.24
N SER A 62 -7.41 -5.29 4.49
CA SER A 62 -6.65 -4.42 5.39
C SER A 62 -5.27 -4.98 5.72
N ALA A 63 -5.13 -6.30 5.88
CA ALA A 63 -3.84 -6.95 6.08
C ALA A 63 -2.91 -6.80 4.86
N ALA A 64 -3.45 -6.87 3.64
CA ALA A 64 -2.69 -6.63 2.42
C ALA A 64 -2.14 -5.19 2.37
N VAL A 65 -2.94 -4.20 2.75
CA VAL A 65 -2.51 -2.79 2.86
C VAL A 65 -1.36 -2.66 3.87
N MET A 66 -1.50 -3.28 5.05
CA MET A 66 -0.46 -3.27 6.09
C MET A 66 0.85 -3.88 5.58
N LEU A 67 0.78 -5.02 4.88
CA LEU A 67 1.96 -5.64 4.28
C LEU A 67 2.63 -4.75 3.23
N ALA A 68 1.84 -4.07 2.40
CA ALA A 68 2.36 -3.11 1.42
C ALA A 68 3.08 -1.93 2.10
N LEU A 69 2.51 -1.40 3.19
CA LEU A 69 3.13 -0.34 4.00
C LEU A 69 4.44 -0.78 4.63
N ILE A 70 4.48 -1.98 5.23
CA ILE A 70 5.70 -2.57 5.80
C ILE A 70 6.77 -2.73 4.72
N LEU A 71 6.39 -3.27 3.55
CA LEU A 71 7.31 -3.45 2.44
C LEU A 71 7.87 -2.10 1.94
N ALA A 72 7.01 -1.08 1.81
CA ALA A 72 7.45 0.25 1.44
C ALA A 72 8.44 0.81 2.48
N GLY A 73 8.15 0.66 3.78
CA GLY A 73 9.07 1.06 4.86
C GLY A 73 10.43 0.35 4.78
N ILE A 74 10.44 -0.96 4.54
CA ILE A 74 11.67 -1.74 4.37
C ILE A 74 12.48 -1.23 3.18
N VAL A 75 11.84 -1.01 2.02
CA VAL A 75 12.50 -0.49 0.81
C VAL A 75 13.17 0.85 1.09
N TRP A 76 12.47 1.76 1.77
CA TRP A 76 13.01 3.07 2.14
C TRP A 76 14.19 2.93 3.10
N LEU A 77 14.08 2.11 4.15
CA LEU A 77 15.18 1.90 5.09
C LEU A 77 16.41 1.28 4.41
N VAL A 78 16.23 0.30 3.53
CA VAL A 78 17.34 -0.34 2.82
C VAL A 78 18.07 0.65 1.91
N ILE A 79 17.35 1.50 1.19
CA ILE A 79 17.97 2.50 0.29
C ILE A 79 18.63 3.63 1.07
N LEU A 80 18.08 4.06 2.21
CA LEU A 80 18.64 5.19 2.97
C LEU A 80 19.80 4.80 3.90
N LEU A 81 19.89 3.53 4.30
CA LEU A 81 20.89 3.04 5.24
C LEU A 81 21.97 2.16 4.59
N GLY A 82 21.79 1.77 3.32
CA GLY A 82 22.72 0.93 2.54
C GLY A 82 23.38 1.72 1.43
#